data_AF-A0A286TF13-F1
#
_entry.id   AF-A0A286TF13-F1
#
_cell.length_a   1.000
_cell.length_b   1.000
_cell.length_c   1.000
_cell.angle_alpha   90.00
_cell.angle_beta   90.00
_cell.angle_gamma   90.00
#
_symmetry.space_group_name_H-M   'P 1'
#
loop_
_entity.id
_entity.type
_entity.pdbx_description
1 polymer ?
#
loop_
_entity_poly.entity_id
_entity_poly.type
_entity_poly.pdbx_seq_one_letter_code
_entity_poly.pdbx_strand_id
1 'polypeptide(L)'
;MLDLLPQEVWHDSSTTFLDPFTKTGVFLREITRRLLKGLEDEIPDLQKRIDHILNYQVWGIAITELTALLSRRTLYCSKKANSKYSIDDMFDTPDGHIHYKAIEHMWAGDRCVYCGAKRD
;
A
#
# COMPACT_ATOMS: atom_id res chain seq x y z
N MET A 1 -0.76 0.01 -17.23
CA MET A 1 -0.12 1.13 -16.50
C MET A 1 1.19 0.68 -15.88
N LEU A 2 1.21 -0.35 -15.02
CA LEU A 2 2.46 -0.87 -14.43
C LEU A 2 3.47 -1.38 -15.48
N ASP A 3 2.99 -1.79 -16.66
CA ASP A 3 3.85 -2.20 -17.78
C ASP A 3 4.62 -1.05 -18.44
N LEU A 4 4.31 0.20 -18.08
CA LEU A 4 5.05 1.38 -18.52
C LEU A 4 6.30 1.64 -17.65
N LEU A 5 6.41 0.96 -16.52
CA LEU A 5 7.58 1.08 -15.64
C LEU A 5 8.78 0.31 -16.24
N PRO A 6 10.02 0.77 -16.00
CA PRO A 6 11.22 0.02 -16.36
C PRO A 6 11.16 -1.39 -15.77
N GLN A 7 11.66 -2.41 -16.47
CA GLN A 7 11.53 -3.81 -16.00
C GLN A 7 12.48 -4.13 -14.84
N GLU A 8 13.54 -3.34 -14.69
CA GLU A 8 14.58 -3.47 -13.69
C GLU A 8 14.02 -3.26 -12.27
N VAL A 9 12.98 -2.42 -12.13
CA VAL A 9 12.33 -2.13 -10.83
C VAL A 9 11.73 -3.36 -10.16
N TRP A 10 11.45 -4.42 -10.92
CA TRP A 10 10.90 -5.67 -10.39
C TRP A 10 11.96 -6.60 -9.82
N HIS A 11 13.24 -6.30 -10.06
CA HIS A 11 14.40 -7.12 -9.67
C HIS A 11 15.35 -6.37 -8.73
N ASP A 12 14.86 -5.29 -8.10
CA ASP A 12 15.64 -4.45 -7.19
C ASP A 12 14.94 -4.37 -5.84
N SER A 13 15.53 -5.00 -4.82
CA SER A 13 15.01 -5.00 -3.45
C SER A 13 15.05 -3.62 -2.77
N SER A 14 15.78 -2.65 -3.35
CA SER A 14 15.87 -1.27 -2.85
C SER A 14 14.80 -0.33 -3.42
N THR A 15 14.06 -0.77 -4.46
CA THR A 15 12.99 0.04 -5.05
C THR A 15 11.75 0.09 -4.14
N THR A 16 11.20 1.28 -3.93
CA THR A 16 9.96 1.51 -3.17
C THR A 16 8.85 2.08 -4.05
N PHE A 17 7.63 1.55 -3.89
CA PHE A 17 6.42 1.94 -4.58
C PHE A 17 5.43 2.60 -3.63
N LEU A 18 4.75 3.64 -4.13
CA LEU A 18 3.65 4.31 -3.45
C LEU A 18 2.43 4.36 -4.38
N ASP A 19 1.30 3.85 -3.90
CA ASP A 19 -0.02 4.15 -4.47
C ASP A 19 -0.70 5.25 -3.63
N PRO A 20 -0.66 6.52 -4.06
CA PRO A 20 -1.15 7.64 -3.25
C PRO A 20 -2.68 7.72 -3.17
N PHE A 21 -3.41 6.92 -3.94
CA PHE A 21 -4.88 6.95 -3.99
C PHE A 21 -5.45 5.53 -4.06
N THR A 22 -4.96 4.66 -3.18
CA THR A 22 -5.29 3.25 -3.23
C THR A 22 -6.77 3.02 -2.90
N LYS A 23 -7.46 2.28 -3.78
CA LYS A 23 -8.88 1.98 -3.63
C LYS A 23 -9.09 0.58 -3.04
N THR A 24 -8.94 -0.45 -3.86
CA THR A 24 -9.09 -1.84 -3.45
C THR A 24 -7.74 -2.57 -3.37
N GLY A 25 -6.62 -1.85 -3.48
CA GLY A 25 -5.27 -2.39 -3.44
C GLY A 25 -4.84 -3.16 -4.69
N VAL A 26 -5.53 -3.02 -5.84
CA VAL A 26 -5.22 -3.80 -7.06
C VAL A 26 -3.82 -3.52 -7.59
N PHE A 27 -3.40 -2.25 -7.60
CA PHE A 27 -2.03 -1.89 -8.02
C PHE A 27 -1.00 -2.43 -7.05
N LEU A 28 -1.20 -2.23 -5.75
CA LEU A 28 -0.30 -2.75 -4.71
C LEU A 28 -0.16 -4.27 -4.79
N ARG A 29 -1.26 -5.01 -4.97
CA ARG A 29 -1.22 -6.47 -5.15
C ARG A 29 -0.42 -6.88 -6.37
N GLU A 30 -0.63 -6.20 -7.50
CA GLU A 30 0.08 -6.52 -8.73
C GLU A 30 1.57 -6.20 -8.64
N ILE A 31 1.94 -5.10 -7.97
CA ILE A 31 3.32 -4.75 -7.62
C ILE A 31 3.93 -5.87 -6.76
N THR A 32 3.29 -6.25 -5.65
CA THR A 32 3.74 -7.34 -4.78
C THR A 32 3.93 -8.63 -5.54
N ARG A 33 3.00 -9.00 -6.43
CA ARG A 33 3.10 -10.21 -7.26
C ARG A 33 4.31 -10.17 -8.20
N ARG A 34 4.60 -9.02 -8.80
CA ARG A 34 5.76 -8.85 -9.71
C ARG A 34 7.08 -8.91 -8.94
N LEU A 35 7.16 -8.23 -7.79
CA LEU A 35 8.34 -8.27 -6.90
C LEU A 35 8.58 -9.67 -6.33
N LEU A 36 7.52 -10.38 -5.93
CA LEU A 36 7.64 -11.76 -5.45
C LEU A 36 8.34 -12.65 -6.48
N LYS A 37 8.03 -12.47 -7.77
CA LYS A 37 8.70 -13.23 -8.83
C LYS A 37 10.11 -12.68 -9.12
N GLY A 38 10.26 -11.37 -9.26
CA GLY A 38 11.52 -10.77 -9.69
C GLY A 38 12.64 -10.81 -8.64
N LEU A 39 12.31 -10.99 -7.36
CA LEU A 39 13.26 -11.12 -6.27
C LEU A 39 13.54 -12.58 -5.87
N GLU A 40 13.14 -13.58 -6.67
CA GLU A 40 13.43 -15.02 -6.45
C GLU A 40 14.91 -15.32 -6.28
N ASP A 41 15.77 -14.72 -7.11
CA ASP A 41 17.20 -14.98 -7.07
C ASP A 41 17.90 -14.25 -5.92
N GLU A 42 17.41 -13.06 -5.55
CA GLU A 42 18.01 -12.22 -4.49
C GLU A 42 17.57 -12.65 -3.09
N ILE A 43 16.27 -12.95 -2.91
CA ILE A 43 15.68 -13.39 -1.64
C ILE A 43 14.95 -14.72 -1.86
N PRO A 44 15.67 -15.86 -1.83
CA PRO A 44 15.09 -17.17 -2.19
C PRO A 44 14.04 -17.69 -1.21
N ASP A 45 14.12 -17.28 0.06
CA ASP A 45 13.13 -17.64 1.07
C ASP A 45 11.83 -16.86 0.87
N LEU A 46 10.73 -17.58 0.64
CA LEU A 46 9.45 -16.97 0.30
C LEU A 46 8.95 -16.05 1.41
N GLN A 47 9.05 -16.45 2.68
CA GLN A 47 8.51 -15.65 3.79
C GLN A 47 9.33 -14.38 3.96
N LYS A 48 10.67 -14.48 4.05
CA LYS A 48 11.56 -13.30 4.13
C LYS A 48 11.35 -12.32 3.00
N ARG A 49 11.06 -12.82 1.80
CA ARG A 49 10.75 -11.97 0.64
C ARG A 49 9.39 -11.30 0.75
N ILE A 50 8.36 -12.00 1.21
CA ILE A 50 7.04 -11.40 1.51
C ILE A 50 7.25 -10.27 2.53
N ASP A 51 7.93 -10.56 3.63
CA ASP A 51 8.16 -9.60 4.71
C ASP A 51 8.96 -8.38 4.18
N HIS A 52 10.02 -8.62 3.42
CA HIS A 52 10.82 -7.54 2.81
C HIS A 52 9.97 -6.64 1.91
N ILE A 53 9.21 -7.24 0.99
CA ILE A 53 8.38 -6.49 0.04
C ILE A 53 7.34 -5.65 0.79
N LEU A 54 6.65 -6.25 1.78
CA LEU A 54 5.55 -5.60 2.47
C LEU A 54 6.01 -4.53 3.46
N ASN A 55 7.20 -4.64 4.06
CA ASN A 55 7.72 -3.68 5.03
C ASN A 55 8.62 -2.59 4.42
N TYR A 56 9.20 -2.82 3.25
CA TYR A 56 10.17 -1.86 2.68
C TYR A 56 9.81 -1.34 1.29
N GLN A 57 9.01 -2.08 0.52
CA GLN A 57 8.79 -1.74 -0.89
C GLN A 57 7.38 -1.28 -1.23
N VAL A 58 6.34 -1.63 -0.45
CA VAL A 58 4.94 -1.40 -0.85
C VAL A 58 4.19 -0.51 0.14
N TRP A 59 3.86 0.70 -0.31
CA TRP A 59 3.18 1.72 0.49
C TRP A 59 1.90 2.21 -0.18
N GLY A 60 0.87 2.51 0.60
CA GLY A 60 -0.42 2.97 0.09
C GLY A 60 -1.05 4.05 0.97
N ILE A 61 -1.68 5.02 0.32
CA ILE A 61 -2.56 6.01 0.98
C ILE A 61 -3.98 5.77 0.44
N ALA A 62 -4.89 5.40 1.33
CA ALA A 62 -6.28 5.14 0.96
C ALA A 62 -7.13 6.40 1.06
N ILE A 63 -8.22 6.44 0.29
CA ILE A 63 -9.09 7.62 0.14
C ILE A 63 -10.16 7.66 1.25
N THR A 64 -10.61 6.48 1.69
CA THR A 64 -11.61 6.28 2.74
C THR A 64 -11.20 5.13 3.65
N GLU A 65 -11.78 5.07 4.85
CA GLU A 65 -11.57 3.95 5.77
C GLU A 65 -11.91 2.60 5.14
N LEU A 66 -13.04 2.53 4.40
CA LEU A 66 -13.44 1.32 3.70
C LEU A 66 -12.37 0.88 2.68
N THR A 67 -11.83 1.82 1.90
CA THR A 67 -10.77 1.52 0.93
C THR A 67 -9.46 1.09 1.60
N ALA A 68 -9.15 1.64 2.78
CA ALA A 68 -8.00 1.19 3.58
C ALA A 68 -8.17 -0.27 4.01
N LEU A 69 -9.34 -0.62 4.57
CA LEU A 69 -9.64 -1.98 5.02
C LEU A 69 -9.64 -2.99 3.85
N LEU A 70 -10.18 -2.61 2.69
CA LEU A 70 -10.18 -3.45 1.49
C LEU A 70 -8.75 -3.65 0.96
N SER A 71 -7.95 -2.58 0.91
CA SER A 71 -6.57 -2.64 0.43
C SER A 71 -5.69 -3.49 1.35
N ARG A 72 -5.84 -3.36 2.67
CA ARG A 72 -5.18 -4.25 3.65
C ARG A 72 -5.58 -5.70 3.45
N ARG A 73 -6.87 -6.00 3.29
CA ARG A 73 -7.31 -7.38 3.02
C ARG A 73 -6.74 -7.93 1.72
N THR A 74 -6.64 -7.10 0.68
CA THR A 74 -6.04 -7.47 -0.60
C THR A 74 -4.55 -7.74 -0.50
N LEU A 75 -3.82 -6.94 0.29
CA LEU A 75 -2.36 -6.98 0.37
C LEU A 75 -1.84 -7.93 1.45
N TYR A 76 -2.44 -7.90 2.63
CA TYR A 76 -2.03 -8.65 3.82
C TYR A 76 -2.86 -9.91 4.06
N CYS A 77 -3.86 -10.20 3.21
CA CYS A 77 -4.88 -11.24 3.45
C CYS A 77 -5.74 -11.04 4.71
N SER A 78 -5.55 -9.92 5.41
CA SER A 78 -6.27 -9.54 6.63
C SER A 78 -6.56 -8.05 6.63
N LYS A 79 -7.64 -7.63 7.33
CA LYS A 79 -7.93 -6.21 7.53
C LYS A 79 -6.97 -5.53 8.50
N LYS A 80 -6.20 -6.33 9.27
CA LYS A 80 -5.20 -5.89 10.24
C LYS A 80 -3.86 -6.53 9.89
N ALA A 81 -2.86 -5.71 9.62
CA ALA A 81 -1.54 -6.15 9.18
C ALA A 81 -0.80 -6.96 10.27
N ASN A 82 -0.96 -6.58 11.54
CA ASN A 82 -0.38 -7.28 12.69
C ASN A 82 -1.23 -8.45 13.25
N SER A 83 -2.17 -8.99 12.47
CA SER A 83 -3.00 -10.10 12.94
C SER A 83 -2.37 -11.45 12.62
N LYS A 84 -2.70 -12.48 13.40
CA LYS A 84 -2.30 -13.88 13.12
C LYS A 84 -2.78 -14.45 11.77
N TYR A 85 -3.62 -13.72 11.05
CA TYR A 85 -4.12 -14.09 9.72
C TYR A 85 -3.45 -13.27 8.60
N SER A 86 -2.55 -12.35 8.97
CA SER A 86 -1.70 -11.66 8.02
C SER A 86 -0.70 -12.63 7.42
N ILE A 87 -0.33 -12.39 6.16
CA ILE A 87 0.78 -13.11 5.51
C ILE A 87 2.15 -12.55 5.89
N ASP A 88 2.19 -11.39 6.55
CA ASP A 88 3.36 -10.76 7.12
C ASP A 88 3.37 -10.95 8.64
N ASP A 89 4.53 -11.24 9.22
CA ASP A 89 4.71 -11.43 10.66
C ASP A 89 5.52 -10.32 11.35
N MET A 90 5.92 -9.28 10.61
CA MET A 90 6.77 -8.19 11.08
C MET A 90 6.01 -6.93 11.51
N PHE A 91 4.77 -6.74 11.04
CA PHE A 91 4.01 -5.55 11.38
C PHE A 91 3.63 -5.49 12.87
N ASP A 92 4.03 -4.41 13.54
CA ASP A 92 3.57 -4.10 14.90
C ASP A 92 2.19 -3.40 14.92
N THR A 93 1.80 -2.77 13.82
CA THR A 93 0.58 -1.94 13.74
C THR A 93 -0.52 -2.60 12.91
N PRO A 94 -1.80 -2.37 13.23
CA PRO A 94 -2.91 -2.93 12.45
C PRO A 94 -3.01 -2.37 11.04
N ASP A 95 -2.42 -1.20 10.81
CA ASP A 95 -2.54 -0.47 9.55
C ASP A 95 -1.46 -0.87 8.53
N GLY A 96 -0.33 -1.41 9.01
CA GLY A 96 0.85 -1.66 8.20
C GLY A 96 1.26 -0.39 7.47
N HIS A 97 1.45 -0.50 6.16
CA HIS A 97 1.78 0.63 5.27
C HIS A 97 0.61 1.11 4.42
N ILE A 98 -0.62 0.71 4.76
CA ILE A 98 -1.84 1.26 4.17
C ILE A 98 -2.39 2.34 5.10
N HIS A 99 -1.96 3.57 4.85
CA HIS A 99 -2.34 4.73 5.64
C HIS A 99 -3.73 5.25 5.23
N TYR A 100 -4.54 5.60 6.23
CA TYR A 100 -5.72 6.43 6.05
C TYR A 100 -5.90 7.27 7.30
N LYS A 101 -6.20 8.55 7.11
CA LYS A 101 -6.64 9.44 8.15
C LYS A 101 -7.75 10.31 7.60
N ALA A 102 -8.89 10.35 8.30
CA ALA A 102 -9.91 11.34 8.01
C ALA A 102 -9.32 12.72 8.23
N ILE A 103 -9.41 13.57 7.21
CA ILE A 103 -8.96 14.96 7.27
C ILE A 103 -10.17 15.87 7.14
N GLU A 104 -10.17 16.92 7.93
CA GLU A 104 -11.18 17.96 7.84
C GLU A 104 -10.83 18.95 6.73
N HIS A 105 -11.86 19.54 6.14
CA HIS A 105 -11.65 20.65 5.21
C HIS A 105 -10.99 21.83 5.93
N MET A 106 -9.94 22.37 5.32
CA MET A 106 -9.40 23.67 5.68
C MET A 106 -10.14 24.74 4.88
N TRP A 107 -10.74 25.71 5.56
CA TRP A 107 -11.61 26.69 4.93
C TRP A 107 -10.97 28.08 4.83
N ALA A 108 -11.13 28.73 3.68
CA ALA A 108 -10.85 30.15 3.48
C ALA A 108 -12.12 30.82 2.92
N GLY A 109 -12.86 31.54 3.78
CA GLY A 109 -14.19 32.03 3.44
C GLY A 109 -15.21 30.89 3.33
N ASP A 110 -15.96 30.86 2.23
CA ASP A 110 -17.01 29.87 1.94
C ASP A 110 -16.52 28.61 1.23
N ARG A 111 -15.22 28.51 0.94
CA ARG A 111 -14.62 27.40 0.16
C ARG A 111 -13.45 26.72 0.85
N CYS A 112 -13.27 25.44 0.57
CA CYS A 112 -12.11 24.68 1.03
C CYS A 112 -10.85 25.05 0.22
N VAL A 113 -9.73 25.28 0.93
CA VAL A 113 -8.42 25.65 0.36
C VAL A 113 -7.87 24.59 -0.60
N TYR A 114 -8.20 23.32 -0.38
CA TYR A 114 -7.65 22.20 -1.16
C TYR A 114 -8.56 21.71 -2.30
N CYS A 115 -9.85 21.52 -2.04
CA CYS A 115 -10.77 20.93 -3.03
C CYS A 115 -11.79 21.92 -3.62
N GLY A 116 -11.87 23.16 -3.10
CA GLY A 116 -12.81 24.17 -3.59
C GLY A 116 -14.30 23.92 -3.28
N ALA A 117 -14.62 22.84 -2.55
CA ALA A 117 -15.96 22.56 -2.05
C ALA A 117 -16.48 23.73 -1.21
N LYS A 118 -17.80 23.96 -1.22
CA LYS A 118 -18.44 24.92 -0.33
C LYS A 118 -18.58 24.35 1.09
N ARG A 119 -18.65 25.24 2.07
CA ARG A 119 -18.86 24.85 3.48
C ARG A 119 -20.26 24.29 3.76
N ASP A 120 -21.22 24.67 2.92
CA ASP A 120 -22.63 24.24 2.96
C ASP A 120 -22.97 23.31 1.79
#